data_AF-A0A0B6ZLD7-F1
#
_entry.id   AF-A0A0B6ZLD7-F1
#
_cell.length_a   1.000
_cell.length_b   1.000
_cell.length_c   1.000
_cell.angle_alpha   90.00
_cell.angle_beta   90.00
_cell.angle_gamma   90.00
#
_symmetry.space_group_name_H-M   'P 1'
#
loop_
_entity.id
_entity.type
_entity.pdbx_description
1 polymer ?
#
loop_
_entity_poly.entity_id
_entity_poly.type
_entity_poly.pdbx_seq_one_letter_code
_entity_poly.pdbx_strand_id
1 'polypeptide(L)'
;YVFVMRCIAYPFNTKQPSDMARRQIKVTKAQLQTIKERFHAFLNGETHIVADEAFTNAVQSYYEVFLKSDRVANMVRSGGCSANDFREVFKNNIEKRVRSLPEIDGLSKETVLSSWMAKFDAIYRGDEDPRKQP
;
A
#
# COMPACT_ATOMS: atom_id res chain seq x y z
N TYR A 1 -5.77 -26.75 -62.93
CA TYR A 1 -4.63 -25.88 -62.60
C TYR A 1 -4.87 -25.34 -61.21
N VAL A 2 -4.00 -25.68 -60.27
CA VAL A 2 -4.07 -25.33 -58.85
C VAL A 2 -3.75 -23.84 -58.67
N PHE A 3 -4.49 -23.12 -57.84
CA PHE A 3 -3.93 -21.96 -57.15
C PHE A 3 -4.18 -22.06 -55.65
N VAL A 4 -3.08 -21.95 -54.93
CA VAL A 4 -2.83 -22.41 -53.56
C VAL A 4 -3.34 -21.39 -52.54
N MET A 5 -4.05 -21.88 -51.52
CA MET A 5 -4.27 -21.19 -50.24
C MET A 5 -2.93 -20.87 -49.55
N ARG A 6 -2.70 -19.59 -49.24
CA ARG A 6 -1.73 -19.03 -48.27
C ARG A 6 -2.21 -17.59 -47.99
N CYS A 7 -2.33 -17.02 -46.79
CA CYS A 7 -1.79 -17.33 -45.47
C CYS A 7 -2.62 -16.57 -44.40
N ILE A 8 -2.82 -17.22 -43.26
CA ILE A 8 -2.53 -16.77 -41.88
C ILE A 8 -3.10 -15.42 -41.44
N ALA A 9 -4.00 -15.51 -40.45
CA ALA A 9 -4.54 -14.43 -39.65
C ALA A 9 -3.49 -13.41 -39.19
N TYR A 10 -3.71 -12.16 -39.58
CA TYR A 10 -3.12 -11.00 -38.93
C TYR A 10 -4.23 -10.31 -38.14
N PRO A 11 -4.42 -10.59 -36.83
CA PRO A 11 -5.17 -9.67 -36.01
C PRO A 11 -4.38 -8.37 -36.04
N PHE A 12 -4.98 -7.36 -36.65
CA PHE A 12 -4.46 -6.01 -36.76
C PHE A 12 -4.10 -5.50 -35.36
N ASN A 13 -2.83 -5.67 -35.02
CA ASN A 13 -2.17 -5.19 -33.82
C ASN A 13 -1.95 -3.68 -33.96
N THR A 14 -3.04 -2.93 -34.11
CA THR A 14 -3.02 -1.52 -33.69
C THR A 14 -2.85 -1.53 -32.20
N LYS A 15 -1.58 -1.34 -31.80
CA LYS A 15 -1.15 -0.99 -30.46
C LYS A 15 -2.27 -0.21 -29.78
N GLN A 16 -2.97 -0.88 -28.87
CA GLN A 16 -3.77 -0.22 -27.85
C GLN A 16 -2.87 0.90 -27.31
N PRO A 17 -3.33 2.15 -27.21
CA PRO A 17 -2.54 3.17 -26.54
C PRO A 17 -2.33 2.67 -25.12
N SER A 18 -1.19 2.04 -24.88
CA SER A 18 -0.65 1.69 -23.58
C SER A 18 -0.15 2.97 -22.93
N ASP A 19 -1.04 3.95 -22.86
CA ASP A 19 -1.04 5.01 -21.88
C ASP A 19 -2.22 4.72 -20.97
N MET A 20 -2.15 3.57 -20.29
CA MET A 20 -2.76 3.49 -18.98
C MET A 20 -1.89 4.37 -18.09
N ALA A 21 -2.13 5.68 -18.07
CA ALA A 21 -1.79 6.53 -16.93
C ALA A 21 -2.13 5.71 -15.69
N ARG A 22 -1.10 5.21 -14.96
CA ARG A 22 -1.19 4.17 -13.92
C ARG A 22 -2.48 4.37 -13.14
N ARG A 23 -3.54 3.62 -13.48
CA ARG A 23 -4.81 3.70 -12.78
C ARG A 23 -4.48 3.21 -11.39
N GLN A 24 -4.29 4.14 -10.45
CA GLN A 24 -3.96 3.78 -9.08
C GLN A 24 -5.01 2.77 -8.63
N ILE A 25 -4.54 1.59 -8.21
CA ILE A 25 -5.42 0.49 -7.85
C ILE A 25 -6.32 1.00 -6.73
N LYS A 26 -7.61 1.13 -7.05
CA LYS A 26 -8.62 1.55 -6.08
C LYS A 26 -8.67 0.52 -4.96
N VAL A 27 -8.65 0.98 -3.72
CA VAL A 27 -8.82 0.09 -2.58
C VAL A 27 -10.27 -0.36 -2.56
N THR A 28 -10.51 -1.67 -2.54
CA THR A 28 -11.85 -2.24 -2.41
C THR A 28 -12.19 -2.44 -0.93
N LYS A 29 -13.47 -2.66 -0.61
CA LYS A 29 -13.89 -2.97 0.77
C LYS A 29 -13.16 -4.21 1.31
N ALA A 30 -12.99 -5.23 0.49
CA ALA A 30 -12.25 -6.45 0.85
C ALA A 30 -10.77 -6.12 1.14
N GLN A 31 -10.13 -5.36 0.26
CA GLN A 31 -8.74 -4.92 0.46
C GLN A 31 -8.59 -4.08 1.73
N LEU A 32 -9.52 -3.16 2.01
CA LEU A 32 -9.53 -2.39 3.25
C LEU A 32 -9.60 -3.30 4.48
N GLN A 33 -10.42 -4.35 4.45
CA GLN A 33 -10.51 -5.30 5.56
C GLN A 33 -9.18 -6.04 5.77
N THR A 34 -8.57 -6.55 4.70
CA THR A 34 -7.26 -7.20 4.76
C THR A 34 -6.17 -6.26 5.28
N ILE A 35 -6.18 -4.99 4.86
CA ILE A 35 -5.26 -3.97 5.38
C ILE A 35 -5.49 -3.79 6.89
N LYS A 36 -6.74 -3.70 7.36
CA LYS A 36 -7.02 -3.60 8.81
C LYS A 36 -6.49 -4.80 9.57
N GLU A 37 -6.67 -6.02 9.07
CA GLU A 37 -6.19 -7.24 9.70
C GLU A 37 -4.67 -7.28 9.78
N ARG A 38 -3.97 -6.89 8.70
CA ARG A 38 -2.49 -6.83 8.69
C ARG A 38 -1.94 -5.84 9.72
N PHE A 39 -2.54 -4.65 9.79
CA PHE A 39 -2.15 -3.63 10.77
C PHE A 39 -2.47 -4.07 12.21
N HIS A 40 -3.60 -4.74 12.42
CA HIS A 40 -3.96 -5.30 13.73
C HIS A 40 -3.00 -6.42 14.15
N ALA A 41 -2.65 -7.32 13.25
CA ALA A 41 -1.68 -8.39 13.50
C ALA A 41 -0.30 -7.83 13.87
N PHE A 42 0.14 -6.76 13.20
CA PHE A 42 1.36 -6.05 13.58
C PHE A 42 1.28 -5.50 15.02
N LEU A 43 0.17 -4.86 15.38
CA LEU A 43 -0.04 -4.27 16.71
C LEU A 43 -0.15 -5.32 17.83
N ASN A 44 -0.63 -6.52 17.50
CA ASN A 44 -0.65 -7.67 18.41
C ASN A 44 0.72 -8.37 18.55
N GLY A 45 1.73 -7.99 17.77
CA GLY A 45 3.03 -8.64 17.76
C GLY A 45 3.06 -9.98 16.98
N GLU A 46 2.09 -10.22 16.11
CA GLU A 46 1.99 -11.44 15.30
C GLU A 46 2.89 -11.38 14.05
N THR A 47 3.54 -10.24 13.79
CA THR A 47 4.42 -10.04 12.63
C THR A 47 5.89 -10.02 13.02
N HIS A 48 6.77 -10.46 12.11
CA HIS A 48 8.23 -10.41 12.28
C HIS A 48 8.84 -9.00 12.06
N ILE A 49 8.01 -7.95 11.93
CA ILE A 49 8.48 -6.60 11.62
C ILE A 49 9.02 -5.95 12.89
N VAL A 50 10.34 -5.73 12.94
CA VAL A 50 11.00 -5.08 14.08
C VAL A 50 10.63 -3.59 14.14
N ALA A 51 10.01 -3.18 15.23
CA ALA A 51 9.48 -1.85 15.45
C ALA A 51 9.90 -1.30 16.81
N ASP A 52 10.28 -0.03 16.84
CA ASP A 52 10.44 0.72 18.08
C ASP A 52 9.07 1.20 18.60
N GLU A 53 9.04 1.64 19.86
CA GLU A 53 7.81 2.11 20.51
C GLU A 53 7.20 3.34 19.79
N ALA A 54 8.03 4.24 19.28
CA ALA A 54 7.54 5.44 18.61
C ALA A 54 6.86 5.09 17.27
N PHE A 55 7.41 4.14 16.51
CA PHE A 55 6.76 3.62 15.30
C PHE A 55 5.47 2.88 15.64
N THR A 56 5.50 2.00 16.65
CA THR A 56 4.31 1.24 17.09
C THR A 56 3.16 2.18 17.49
N ASN A 57 3.46 3.24 18.25
CA ASN A 57 2.49 4.27 18.61
C ASN A 57 1.96 5.05 17.40
N ALA A 58 2.79 5.31 16.39
CA ALA A 58 2.34 5.96 15.16
C ALA A 58 1.39 5.05 14.36
N VAL A 59 1.72 3.76 14.24
CA VAL A 59 0.87 2.76 13.58
C VAL A 59 -0.44 2.56 14.34
N GLN A 60 -0.40 2.49 15.67
CA GLN A 60 -1.59 2.39 16.52
C GLN A 60 -2.53 3.57 16.30
N SER A 61 -2.00 4.80 16.32
CA SER A 61 -2.79 6.01 16.07
C SER A 61 -3.37 6.03 14.65
N TYR A 62 -2.61 5.61 13.64
CA TYR A 62 -3.10 5.48 12.27
C TYR A 62 -4.23 4.44 12.15
N TYR A 63 -4.08 3.30 12.81
CA TYR A 63 -5.08 2.24 12.81
C TYR A 63 -6.40 2.69 13.46
N GLU A 64 -6.33 3.23 14.68
CA GLU A 64 -7.51 3.63 15.44
C GLU A 64 -8.22 4.86 14.84
N VAL A 65 -7.46 5.88 14.38
CA VAL A 65 -8.04 7.15 13.92
C VAL A 65 -8.41 7.12 12.44
N PHE A 66 -7.60 6.49 11.60
CA PHE A 66 -7.82 6.48 10.14
C PHE A 66 -8.44 5.17 9.67
N LEU A 67 -7.77 4.03 9.87
CA LEU A 67 -8.24 2.76 9.28
C LEU A 67 -9.60 2.32 9.84
N LYS A 68 -9.88 2.51 11.14
CA LYS A 68 -11.17 2.17 11.74
C LYS A 68 -12.29 3.18 11.46
N SER A 69 -11.97 4.36 10.93
CA SER A 69 -12.97 5.43 10.73
C SER A 69 -14.04 5.07 9.68
N ASP A 70 -15.31 5.34 10.02
CA ASP A 70 -16.43 5.23 9.07
C ASP A 70 -16.26 6.12 7.85
N ARG A 71 -15.57 7.25 7.99
CA ARG A 71 -15.27 8.16 6.87
C ARG A 71 -14.44 7.46 5.80
N VAL A 72 -13.39 6.73 6.21
CA VAL A 72 -12.53 5.98 5.29
C VAL A 72 -13.29 4.80 4.69
N ALA A 73 -14.09 4.09 5.49
CA ALA A 73 -14.94 3.01 4.99
C ALA A 73 -15.94 3.49 3.91
N ASN A 74 -16.54 4.66 4.09
CA ASN A 74 -17.45 5.27 3.11
C ASN A 74 -16.70 5.77 1.87
N MET A 75 -15.51 6.35 2.04
CA MET A 75 -14.67 6.82 0.93
C MET A 75 -14.15 5.67 0.05
N VAL A 76 -13.81 4.53 0.67
CA VAL A 76 -13.47 3.29 -0.05
C VAL A 76 -14.70 2.74 -0.78
N ARG A 77 -15.89 2.79 -0.17
CA ARG A 77 -17.15 2.32 -0.79
C ARG A 77 -17.52 3.13 -2.03
N SER A 78 -17.31 4.45 -2.01
CA SER A 78 -17.54 5.31 -3.18
C SER A 78 -16.45 5.19 -4.26
N GLY A 79 -15.40 4.41 -4.01
CA GLY A 79 -14.28 4.23 -4.93
C GLY A 79 -13.37 5.45 -5.04
N GLY A 80 -13.36 6.29 -4.00
CA GLY A 80 -12.59 7.55 -3.92
C GLY A 80 -11.21 7.41 -3.26
N CYS A 81 -10.74 6.19 -2.98
CA CYS A 81 -9.41 5.96 -2.41
C CYS A 81 -8.57 4.98 -3.21
N SER A 82 -7.27 5.23 -3.21
CA SER A 82 -6.21 4.36 -3.70
C SER A 82 -5.24 3.94 -2.58
N ALA A 83 -4.39 2.96 -2.87
CA ALA A 83 -3.30 2.59 -1.97
C ALA A 83 -2.33 3.75 -1.70
N ASN A 84 -2.16 4.66 -2.67
CA ASN A 84 -1.29 5.82 -2.51
C ASN A 84 -1.87 6.81 -1.51
N ASP A 85 -3.19 6.99 -1.47
CA ASP A 85 -3.84 7.88 -0.50
C ASP A 85 -3.59 7.41 0.94
N PHE A 86 -3.69 6.10 1.19
CA PHE A 86 -3.40 5.51 2.49
C PHE A 86 -1.94 5.75 2.90
N ARG A 87 -1.02 5.54 1.95
CA ARG A 87 0.41 5.77 2.15
C ARG A 87 0.74 7.23 2.46
N GLU A 88 0.15 8.17 1.73
CA GLU A 88 0.37 9.61 1.93
C GLU A 88 -0.25 10.10 3.25
N VAL A 89 -1.41 9.58 3.66
CA VAL A 89 -1.97 9.90 4.98
C VAL A 89 -1.05 9.43 6.10
N PHE A 90 -0.49 8.21 6.00
CA PHE A 90 0.47 7.71 6.98
C PHE A 90 1.74 8.57 7.00
N LYS A 91 2.31 8.87 5.83
CA LYS A 91 3.49 9.73 5.68
C LYS A 91 3.30 11.08 6.36
N ASN A 92 2.20 11.78 6.05
CA ASN A 92 1.85 13.06 6.68
C ASN A 92 1.67 12.96 8.20
N ASN A 93 1.16 11.83 8.70
CA ASN A 93 1.04 11.58 10.14
C ASN A 93 2.41 11.47 10.80
N ILE A 94 3.31 10.68 10.22
CA ILE A 94 4.62 10.43 10.79
C ILE A 94 5.59 11.61 10.62
N GLU A 95 5.48 12.41 9.57
CA GLU A 95 6.32 13.60 9.37
C GLU A 95 6.22 14.58 10.54
N LYS A 96 5.01 14.78 11.08
CA LYS A 96 4.79 15.63 12.26
C LYS A 96 5.37 15.00 13.53
N ARG A 97 5.24 13.68 13.67
CA ARG A 97 5.76 12.93 14.83
C ARG A 97 7.28 12.91 14.85
N VAL A 98 7.92 12.58 13.72
CA VAL A 98 9.38 12.46 13.62
C VAL A 98 10.08 13.80 13.85
N ARG A 99 9.50 14.92 13.37
CA ARG A 99 9.99 16.27 13.70
C ARG A 99 10.00 16.57 15.20
N SER A 100 9.10 15.96 15.96
CA SER A 100 8.96 16.15 17.40
C SER A 100 9.75 15.12 18.24
N LEU A 101 10.33 14.09 17.60
CA LEU A 101 11.16 13.12 18.31
C LEU A 101 12.43 13.79 18.84
N PRO A 102 13.03 13.28 19.93
CA PRO A 102 14.35 13.71 20.35
C PRO A 102 15.39 13.47 19.25
N GLU A 103 16.46 14.26 19.25
CA GLU A 103 17.62 13.99 18.42
C GLU A 103 18.31 12.72 18.90
N ILE A 104 18.70 11.87 17.95
CA ILE A 104 19.41 10.63 18.23
C ILE A 104 20.74 10.76 17.50
N ASP A 105 21.83 10.55 18.24
CA ASP A 105 23.18 10.72 17.71
C ASP A 105 23.41 9.78 16.51
N GLY A 106 23.85 10.33 15.39
CA GLY A 106 24.08 9.59 14.15
C GLY A 106 22.82 9.18 13.36
N LEU A 107 21.60 9.59 13.75
CA LEU A 107 20.37 9.21 13.06
C LEU A 107 19.55 10.44 12.60
N SER A 108 19.52 10.68 11.29
CA SER A 108 18.74 11.80 10.72
C SER A 108 17.24 11.52 10.70
N LYS A 109 16.44 12.57 10.84
CA LYS A 109 14.96 12.50 10.75
C LYS A 109 14.47 11.91 9.43
N GLU A 110 15.16 12.21 8.33
CA GLU A 110 14.86 11.64 7.00
C GLU A 110 15.09 10.13 6.96
N THR A 111 16.11 9.63 7.64
CA THR A 111 16.38 8.19 7.76
C THR A 111 15.29 7.50 8.57
N VAL A 112 14.86 8.12 9.68
CA VAL A 112 13.71 7.63 10.48
C VAL A 112 12.45 7.56 9.64
N LEU A 113 12.12 8.63 8.91
CA LEU A 113 10.96 8.66 8.03
C LEU A 113 11.03 7.58 6.95
N SER A 114 12.18 7.42 6.30
CA SER A 114 12.38 6.41 5.27
C SER A 114 12.23 4.99 5.84
N SER A 115 12.80 4.73 7.02
CA SER A 115 12.67 3.46 7.73
C SER A 115 11.21 3.16 8.09
N TRP A 116 10.49 4.14 8.63
CA TRP A 116 9.08 4.00 9.01
C TRP A 116 8.18 3.76 7.79
N MET A 117 8.43 4.44 6.67
CA MET A 117 7.72 4.19 5.42
C MET A 117 7.99 2.78 4.87
N ALA A 118 9.23 2.30 4.95
CA ALA A 118 9.56 0.93 4.53
C ALA A 118 8.84 -0.12 5.38
N LYS A 119 8.78 0.08 6.70
CA LYS A 119 8.01 -0.79 7.61
C LYS A 119 6.51 -0.73 7.31
N PHE A 120 5.95 0.46 7.06
CA PHE A 120 4.56 0.61 6.63
C PHE A 120 4.28 -0.16 5.34
N ASP A 121 5.14 -0.02 4.33
CA ASP A 121 4.99 -0.69 3.04
C ASP A 121 5.06 -2.23 3.21
N ALA A 122 5.87 -2.73 4.16
CA ALA A 122 5.92 -4.15 4.53
C ALA A 122 4.62 -4.62 5.21
N ILE A 123 4.08 -3.88 6.18
CA ILE A 123 2.78 -4.20 6.82
C ILE A 123 1.67 -4.17 5.77
N TYR A 124 1.66 -3.15 4.91
CA TYR A 124 0.61 -2.93 3.91
C TYR A 124 0.58 -4.04 2.86
N ARG A 125 1.73 -4.48 2.35
CA ARG A 125 1.83 -5.63 1.42
C ARG A 125 1.50 -6.95 2.11
N GLY A 126 1.81 -7.08 3.39
CA GLY A 126 1.70 -8.35 4.13
C GLY A 126 2.70 -9.39 3.62
N ASP A 127 2.76 -10.54 4.31
CA ASP A 127 3.54 -11.72 3.91
C ASP A 127 2.84 -12.46 2.75
N GLU A 128 2.37 -11.75 1.71
CA GLU A 128 1.91 -12.42 0.50
C GLU A 128 3.12 -13.04 -0.19
N ASP A 129 3.43 -14.29 0.16
CA ASP A 129 4.32 -15.15 -0.59
C ASP A 129 3.78 -15.22 -2.03
N PRO A 130 4.53 -14.74 -3.04
CA PRO A 130 4.07 -14.67 -4.42
C PRO A 130 3.82 -16.06 -5.05
N ARG A 131 3.97 -17.16 -4.31
CA ARG A 131 3.75 -18.54 -4.78
C ARG A 131 2.32 -19.05 -4.63
N LYS A 132 1.35 -18.25 -4.18
CA LYS A 132 -0.09 -18.59 -4.31
C LYS A 132 -0.72 -17.87 -5.50
N GLN A 133 -0.35 -18.27 -6.71
CA GLN A 133 -1.26 -18.22 -7.86
C GLN A 133 -1.75 -19.66 -8.14
N PRO A 134 -3.05 -19.89 -8.37
CA PRO A 134 -3.53 -21.18 -8.86
C PRO A 134 -3.06 -21.46 -10.29
#